data_AF-A0A5C6EN58-F1
#
_entry.id   AF-A0A5C6EN58-F1
#
_cell.length_a   1.000
_cell.length_b   1.000
_cell.length_c   1.000
_cell.angle_alpha   90.00
_cell.angle_beta   90.00
_cell.angle_gamma   90.00
#
_symmetry.space_group_name_H-M   'P 1'
#
loop_
_entity.id
_entity.type
_entity.pdbx_description
1 polymer ?
#
loop_
_entity_poly.entity_id
_entity_poly.type
_entity_poly.pdbx_seq_one_letter_code
_entity_poly.pdbx_strand_id
1 'polypeptide(L)'
;MVTLIQQESEVGWQEDYENRVNPDLMTRLLHNAVPVLKAVGWRVTTVSEGGCRSELPLATSSTNQHGTHQAALVSLSADYTGGLALATLLRGIPLSGIHRCKDETSASLWLASMDVKYRNPSTGHLQASCDIPADVAKMVRQRYFAGKRVLVTLPVIFTSNDELVAEAEMKYFAQPSIQLKPTKENPKISPLFKQKLKASARMIAGVRASSEAHLTRFDQSHERQAAGPHGELLADRLNGVLPQLRDMVLARTSHIDRTVKSVSGLQQVVILGVGLDMRPFRLSQSLGGPTFFELDLPEMLEERMRVISKMARGHDVNRRMIAADFKTDDVSELLLSHPDFDPHAATVVVYEGCSMYFTADENEEILTRAGRVMQNPSSRLWSDMVAEGVVNGSHQIPEITKFLDGMEEMGERFIFGCDRPADFLLRCGFNNTETTSAGAHLKSNDPVLGTYQFSVASK
;
A
#
# COMPACT_ATOMS: atom_id res chain seq x y z
N MET A 1 -8.23 25.25 0.03
CA MET A 1 -6.92 25.91 -0.09
C MET A 1 -6.00 24.98 -0.85
N VAL A 2 -5.33 25.44 -1.91
CA VAL A 2 -4.29 24.65 -2.58
C VAL A 2 -3.19 24.41 -1.54
N THR A 3 -3.03 23.18 -1.07
CA THR A 3 -1.88 22.81 -0.23
C THR A 3 -0.64 23.24 -1.01
N LEU A 4 0.05 24.26 -0.50
CA LEU A 4 1.33 24.70 -1.06
C LEU A 4 2.24 23.47 -1.05
N ILE A 5 2.42 22.85 -2.22
CA ILE A 5 3.53 21.94 -2.45
C ILE A 5 4.77 22.77 -2.11
N GLN A 6 5.70 22.18 -1.37
CA GLN A 6 6.97 22.83 -1.04
C GLN A 6 7.44 23.63 -2.27
N GLN A 7 7.65 24.94 -2.07
CA GLN A 7 8.31 25.78 -3.07
C GLN A 7 9.56 25.04 -3.58
N GLU A 8 9.97 25.29 -4.83
CA GLU A 8 11.19 24.72 -5.41
C GLU A 8 12.25 24.57 -4.32
N SER A 9 12.57 23.33 -3.98
CA SER A 9 13.21 23.07 -2.69
C SER A 9 14.49 23.88 -2.57
N GLU A 10 14.75 24.47 -1.40
CA GLU A 10 16.01 25.19 -1.13
C GLU A 10 17.23 24.25 -1.22
N VAL A 11 17.00 22.95 -1.43
CA VAL A 11 18.02 21.91 -1.56
C VAL A 11 18.91 22.19 -2.77
N GLY A 12 20.19 22.39 -2.49
CA GLY A 12 21.21 22.54 -3.52
C GLY A 12 21.41 21.24 -4.32
N TRP A 13 21.90 21.36 -5.57
CA TRP A 13 22.16 20.18 -6.40
C TRP A 13 23.08 19.15 -5.72
N GLN A 14 24.15 19.61 -5.06
CA GLN A 14 25.11 18.72 -4.40
C GLN A 14 24.48 17.92 -3.27
N GLU A 15 23.67 18.58 -2.44
CA GLU A 15 22.94 17.94 -1.34
C GLU A 15 21.92 16.91 -1.87
N ASP A 16 21.18 17.27 -2.92
CA ASP A 16 20.22 16.38 -3.56
C ASP A 16 20.89 15.17 -4.24
N TYR A 17 22.04 15.41 -4.88
CA TYR A 17 22.86 14.35 -5.47
C TYR A 17 23.30 13.35 -4.41
N GLU A 18 23.92 13.81 -3.33
CA GLU A 18 24.44 12.95 -2.27
C GLU A 18 23.35 12.12 -1.59
N ASN A 19 22.18 12.73 -1.31
CA ASN A 19 21.16 12.11 -0.47
C ASN A 19 20.05 11.39 -1.24
N ARG A 20 19.83 11.72 -2.52
CA ARG A 20 18.67 11.21 -3.27
C ARG A 20 19.04 10.51 -4.57
N VAL A 21 19.89 11.12 -5.41
CA VAL A 21 20.02 10.69 -6.81
C VAL A 21 21.41 10.17 -7.23
N ASN A 22 22.35 9.98 -6.30
CA ASN A 22 23.67 9.44 -6.67
C ASN A 22 23.57 8.03 -7.31
N PRO A 23 24.50 7.68 -8.23
CA PRO A 23 24.40 6.43 -9.00
C PRO A 23 24.31 5.14 -8.18
N ASP A 24 25.10 5.02 -7.11
CA ASP A 24 25.14 3.81 -6.28
C ASP A 24 23.84 3.63 -5.49
N LEU A 25 23.33 4.71 -4.90
CA LEU A 25 22.05 4.74 -4.22
C LEU A 25 20.93 4.36 -5.18
N MET A 26 20.83 5.04 -6.33
CA MET A 26 19.75 4.82 -7.28
C MET A 26 19.78 3.42 -7.89
N THR A 27 20.96 2.88 -8.21
CA THR A 27 21.11 1.49 -8.66
C THR A 27 20.54 0.53 -7.63
N ARG A 28 20.90 0.69 -6.37
CA ARG A 28 20.47 -0.18 -5.27
C ARG A 28 18.97 -0.07 -4.99
N LEU A 29 18.41 1.15 -4.96
CA LEU A 29 16.96 1.37 -4.79
C LEU A 29 16.16 0.77 -5.96
N LEU A 30 16.59 0.99 -7.20
CA LEU A 30 15.93 0.45 -8.39
C LEU A 30 16.02 -1.08 -8.46
N HIS A 31 17.14 -1.68 -8.05
CA HIS A 31 17.27 -3.14 -7.93
C HIS A 31 16.28 -3.74 -6.94
N ASN A 32 16.03 -3.06 -5.82
CA ASN A 32 15.09 -3.50 -4.81
C ASN A 32 13.63 -3.37 -5.30
N ALA A 33 13.30 -2.23 -5.92
CA ALA A 33 11.96 -1.99 -6.44
C ALA A 33 11.64 -2.89 -7.65
N VAL A 34 12.63 -3.13 -8.52
CA VAL A 34 12.47 -3.77 -9.84
C VAL A 34 13.48 -4.91 -9.99
N PRO A 35 13.19 -6.12 -9.46
CA PRO A 35 14.16 -7.21 -9.40
C PRO A 35 14.75 -7.65 -10.75
N VAL A 36 14.02 -7.42 -11.85
CA VAL A 36 14.55 -7.72 -13.19
C VAL A 36 15.78 -6.86 -13.53
N LEU A 37 15.86 -5.60 -13.06
CA LEU A 37 17.05 -4.75 -13.24
C LEU A 37 18.28 -5.36 -12.55
N LYS A 38 18.08 -5.91 -11.35
CA LYS A 38 19.11 -6.65 -10.61
C LYS A 38 19.53 -7.91 -11.36
N ALA A 39 18.56 -8.70 -11.85
CA ALA A 39 18.82 -9.95 -12.55
C ALA A 39 19.64 -9.77 -13.84
N VAL A 40 19.46 -8.63 -14.52
CA VAL A 40 20.23 -8.28 -15.74
C VAL A 40 21.45 -7.42 -15.47
N GLY A 41 21.74 -7.08 -14.20
CA GLY A 41 22.89 -6.28 -13.81
C GLY A 41 22.85 -4.82 -14.25
N TRP A 42 21.67 -4.29 -14.63
CA TRP A 42 21.52 -2.90 -15.06
C TRP A 42 21.96 -1.94 -13.95
N ARG A 43 22.71 -0.88 -14.26
CA ARG A 43 23.16 0.08 -13.23
C ARG A 43 23.23 1.50 -13.76
N VAL A 44 23.01 2.46 -12.86
CA VAL A 44 23.28 3.89 -13.11
C VAL A 44 24.78 4.10 -13.06
N THR A 45 25.35 4.79 -14.04
CA THR A 45 26.79 5.05 -14.11
C THR A 45 27.12 6.49 -13.74
N THR A 46 26.35 7.45 -14.27
CA THR A 46 26.50 8.87 -13.90
C THR A 46 25.15 9.57 -13.87
N VAL A 47 25.06 10.61 -13.05
CA VAL A 47 23.88 11.46 -12.91
C VAL A 47 24.32 12.92 -12.89
N SER A 48 23.57 13.78 -13.59
CA SER A 48 23.72 15.23 -13.58
C SER A 48 22.33 15.86 -13.48
N GLU A 49 22.27 17.17 -13.27
CA GLU A 49 20.99 17.86 -13.22
C GLU A 49 20.32 17.86 -14.59
N GLY A 50 19.19 17.16 -14.70
CA GLY A 50 18.51 16.90 -15.96
C GLY A 50 19.18 15.82 -16.80
N GLY A 51 20.10 15.02 -16.25
CA GLY A 51 20.85 14.02 -17.02
C GLY A 51 21.07 12.71 -16.28
N CYS A 52 21.08 11.62 -17.03
CA CYS A 52 21.37 10.29 -16.52
C CYS A 52 22.12 9.47 -17.57
N ARG A 53 23.08 8.66 -17.10
CA ARG A 53 23.69 7.57 -17.86
C ARG A 53 23.50 6.26 -17.10
N SER A 54 23.27 5.20 -17.85
CA SER A 54 23.18 3.85 -17.29
C SER A 54 23.86 2.84 -18.21
N GLU A 55 24.18 1.68 -17.65
CA GLU A 55 24.69 0.54 -18.39
C GLU A 55 23.73 -0.63 -18.23
N LEU A 56 23.36 -1.24 -19.35
CA LEU A 56 22.80 -2.59 -19.40
C LEU A 56 23.92 -3.55 -19.84
N PRO A 57 24.49 -4.34 -18.91
CA PRO A 57 25.60 -5.23 -19.22
C PRO A 57 25.22 -6.29 -20.26
N LEU A 58 26.24 -6.76 -20.97
CA LEU A 58 26.16 -7.98 -21.76
C LEU A 58 26.46 -9.15 -20.80
N ALA A 59 25.43 -9.92 -20.48
CA ALA A 59 25.50 -11.00 -19.51
C ALA A 59 24.60 -12.16 -19.95
N THR A 60 24.73 -13.31 -19.28
CA THR A 60 23.92 -14.50 -19.57
C THR A 60 22.42 -14.26 -19.46
N SER A 61 21.99 -13.33 -18.59
CA SER A 61 20.59 -12.95 -18.41
C SER A 61 20.08 -11.90 -19.41
N SER A 62 20.96 -11.30 -20.21
CA SER A 62 20.62 -10.21 -21.13
C SER A 62 20.91 -10.48 -22.60
N THR A 63 21.50 -11.65 -22.91
CA THR A 63 21.91 -12.03 -24.28
C THR A 63 21.46 -13.44 -24.65
N ASN A 64 21.54 -13.76 -25.95
CA ASN A 64 21.34 -15.11 -26.49
C ASN A 64 22.34 -15.35 -27.64
N GLN A 65 22.24 -16.49 -28.33
CA GLN A 65 23.09 -16.85 -29.48
C GLN A 65 23.04 -15.88 -30.66
N HIS A 66 22.05 -14.97 -30.69
CA HIS A 66 21.94 -13.90 -31.68
C HIS A 66 22.56 -12.59 -31.17
N GLY A 67 23.25 -12.62 -30.02
CA GLY A 67 24.18 -11.60 -29.57
C GLY A 67 23.59 -10.20 -29.43
N THR A 68 22.33 -10.09 -28.98
CA THR A 68 21.63 -8.80 -28.88
C THR A 68 20.80 -8.73 -27.59
N HIS A 69 20.86 -7.59 -26.90
CA HIS A 69 19.89 -7.26 -25.86
C HIS A 69 18.46 -7.33 -26.42
N GLN A 70 17.56 -8.02 -25.71
CA GLN A 70 16.18 -8.14 -26.19
C GLN A 70 15.45 -6.80 -26.14
N ALA A 71 14.50 -6.59 -27.05
CA ALA A 71 13.71 -5.37 -27.16
C ALA A 71 13.15 -4.90 -25.80
N ALA A 72 12.63 -5.84 -25.01
CA ALA A 72 12.09 -5.56 -23.68
C ALA A 72 13.14 -5.00 -22.69
N LEU A 73 14.39 -5.45 -22.75
CA LEU A 73 15.46 -4.96 -21.87
C LEU A 73 15.94 -3.56 -22.26
N VAL A 74 15.98 -3.25 -23.57
CA VAL A 74 16.27 -1.90 -24.05
C VAL A 74 15.17 -0.93 -23.61
N SER A 75 13.90 -1.31 -23.78
CA SER A 75 12.77 -0.50 -23.30
C SER A 75 12.81 -0.28 -21.78
N LEU A 76 13.13 -1.33 -21.02
CA LEU A 76 13.30 -1.24 -19.57
C LEU A 76 14.45 -0.28 -19.20
N SER A 77 15.62 -0.43 -19.83
CA SER A 77 16.77 0.45 -19.60
C SER A 77 16.45 1.91 -19.98
N ALA A 78 15.69 2.12 -21.05
CA ALA A 78 15.27 3.45 -21.48
C ALA A 78 14.39 4.11 -20.43
N ASP A 79 13.43 3.37 -19.89
CA ASP A 79 12.46 3.86 -18.92
C ASP A 79 13.17 4.41 -17.67
N TYR A 80 14.04 3.60 -17.07
CA TYR A 80 14.73 4.02 -15.85
C TYR A 80 15.83 5.07 -16.09
N THR A 81 16.45 5.10 -17.27
CA THR A 81 17.41 6.16 -17.62
C THR A 81 16.72 7.51 -17.80
N GLY A 82 15.65 7.57 -18.61
CA GLY A 82 14.90 8.81 -18.82
C GLY A 82 14.12 9.26 -17.58
N GLY A 83 13.55 8.31 -16.83
CA GLY A 83 12.81 8.58 -15.60
C GLY A 83 13.70 9.14 -14.50
N LEU A 84 14.93 8.62 -14.37
CA LEU A 84 15.91 9.18 -13.42
C LEU A 84 16.40 10.57 -13.87
N ALA A 85 16.68 10.78 -15.16
CA ALA A 85 16.99 12.11 -15.67
C ALA A 85 15.87 13.12 -15.33
N LEU A 86 14.60 12.74 -15.48
CA LEU A 86 13.46 13.57 -15.08
C LEU A 86 13.43 13.85 -13.57
N ALA A 87 13.68 12.82 -12.75
CA ALA A 87 13.64 12.93 -11.30
C ALA A 87 14.70 13.88 -10.73
N THR A 88 15.85 14.03 -11.38
CA THR A 88 16.90 14.99 -10.99
C THR A 88 16.46 16.45 -11.09
N LEU A 89 15.42 16.76 -11.87
CA LEU A 89 14.85 18.11 -11.96
C LEU A 89 13.95 18.46 -10.78
N LEU A 90 13.51 17.46 -10.01
CA LEU A 90 12.64 17.61 -8.85
C LEU A 90 13.46 17.54 -7.56
N ARG A 91 14.38 18.49 -7.36
CA ARG A 91 15.30 18.50 -6.22
C ARG A 91 14.56 18.40 -4.88
N GLY A 92 15.08 17.60 -3.96
CA GLY A 92 14.48 17.37 -2.65
C GLY A 92 13.17 16.58 -2.66
N ILE A 93 12.66 16.20 -3.85
CA ILE A 93 11.39 15.46 -3.98
C ILE A 93 11.69 13.97 -4.19
N PRO A 94 11.50 13.11 -3.18
CA PRO A 94 11.61 11.68 -3.35
C PRO A 94 10.55 11.10 -4.31
N LEU A 95 10.90 10.01 -4.98
CA LEU A 95 9.98 9.27 -5.86
C LEU A 95 9.23 8.17 -5.09
N SER A 96 7.91 8.20 -5.13
CA SER A 96 7.05 7.16 -4.56
C SER A 96 7.35 5.80 -5.18
N GLY A 97 7.54 4.78 -4.35
CA GLY A 97 7.85 3.41 -4.78
C GLY A 97 9.34 3.13 -5.05
N ILE A 98 10.20 4.15 -5.01
CA ILE A 98 11.67 4.01 -5.12
C ILE A 98 12.37 4.51 -3.85
N HIS A 99 12.01 5.71 -3.40
CA HIS A 99 12.56 6.31 -2.19
C HIS A 99 11.62 6.09 -1.01
N ARG A 100 12.18 6.08 0.20
CA ARG A 100 11.40 6.23 1.44
C ARG A 100 10.81 7.63 1.48
N CYS A 101 9.49 7.76 1.48
CA CYS A 101 8.83 9.06 1.44
C CYS A 101 7.35 9.03 1.85
N LYS A 102 6.80 10.22 2.10
CA LYS A 102 5.37 10.42 2.36
C LYS A 102 4.66 10.92 1.11
N ASP A 103 3.35 10.68 1.02
CA ASP A 103 2.56 11.15 -0.13
C ASP A 103 2.60 12.70 -0.24
N GLU A 104 2.71 13.40 0.88
CA GLU A 104 2.73 14.87 0.98
C GLU A 104 4.02 15.49 0.42
N THR A 105 5.12 14.73 0.42
CA THR A 105 6.46 15.22 0.05
C THR A 105 7.08 14.48 -1.14
N SER A 106 6.34 13.59 -1.80
CA SER A 106 6.86 12.78 -2.91
C SER A 106 6.22 13.10 -4.26
N ALA A 107 6.92 12.68 -5.31
CA ALA A 107 6.41 12.65 -6.67
C ALA A 107 5.94 11.24 -7.04
N SER A 108 4.82 11.18 -7.76
CA SER A 108 4.45 10.02 -8.55
C SER A 108 4.92 10.25 -9.98
N LEU A 109 5.74 9.33 -10.49
CA LEU A 109 6.32 9.36 -11.83
C LEU A 109 6.04 8.02 -12.52
N TRP A 110 5.56 8.05 -13.77
CA TRP A 110 5.42 6.85 -14.60
C TRP A 110 5.74 7.13 -16.05
N LEU A 111 6.00 6.05 -16.80
CA LEU A 111 6.01 6.04 -18.26
C LEU A 111 4.59 5.91 -18.81
N ALA A 112 4.17 6.87 -19.63
CA ALA A 112 2.85 6.88 -20.27
C ALA A 112 2.87 6.23 -21.66
N SER A 113 3.96 6.40 -22.41
CA SER A 113 4.18 5.74 -23.70
C SER A 113 5.66 5.76 -24.06
N MET A 114 6.08 4.87 -24.96
CA MET A 114 7.42 4.85 -25.52
C MET A 114 7.40 4.52 -27.01
N ASP A 115 8.37 5.06 -27.75
CA ASP A 115 8.74 4.64 -29.10
C ASP A 115 10.24 4.30 -29.10
N VAL A 116 10.63 3.13 -29.61
CA VAL A 116 12.04 2.69 -29.61
C VAL A 116 12.43 2.27 -31.03
N LYS A 117 13.40 2.99 -31.60
CA LYS A 117 13.96 2.75 -32.93
C LYS A 117 15.30 2.04 -32.79
N TYR A 118 15.32 0.76 -33.12
CA TYR A 118 16.54 -0.05 -33.17
C TYR A 118 17.30 0.24 -34.47
N ARG A 119 18.58 0.59 -34.36
CA ARG A 119 19.46 0.91 -35.49
C ARG A 119 20.38 -0.26 -35.81
N ASN A 120 21.05 -0.80 -34.78
CA ASN A 120 22.02 -1.87 -34.90
C ASN A 120 21.84 -2.88 -33.75
N PRO A 121 22.24 -4.15 -33.92
CA PRO A 121 22.38 -5.07 -32.80
C PRO A 121 23.55 -4.67 -31.89
N SER A 122 23.44 -4.92 -30.60
CA SER A 122 24.52 -4.68 -29.62
C SER A 122 25.17 -5.99 -29.21
N THR A 123 26.46 -6.12 -29.46
CA THR A 123 27.29 -7.27 -29.05
C THR A 123 28.17 -6.97 -27.82
N GLY A 124 28.03 -5.78 -27.22
CA GLY A 124 28.78 -5.32 -26.06
C GLY A 124 27.85 -4.83 -24.94
N HIS A 125 28.43 -4.18 -23.92
CA HIS A 125 27.63 -3.46 -22.93
C HIS A 125 26.87 -2.32 -23.61
N LEU A 126 25.62 -2.13 -23.23
CA LEU A 126 24.76 -1.11 -23.81
C LEU A 126 24.72 0.10 -22.87
N GLN A 127 25.28 1.21 -23.31
CA GLN A 127 25.30 2.47 -22.57
C GLN A 127 24.09 3.31 -22.98
N ALA A 128 23.24 3.66 -22.02
CA ALA A 128 22.08 4.51 -22.22
C ALA A 128 22.37 5.93 -21.74
N SER A 129 21.84 6.92 -22.46
CA SER A 129 22.02 8.33 -22.13
C SER A 129 20.76 9.14 -22.34
N CYS A 130 20.40 9.96 -21.35
CA CYS A 130 19.35 10.95 -21.44
C CYS A 130 19.88 12.28 -20.91
N ASP A 131 19.75 13.35 -21.70
CA ASP A 131 20.02 14.73 -21.29
C ASP A 131 18.80 15.57 -21.64
N ILE A 132 18.23 16.25 -20.65
CA ILE A 132 17.03 17.06 -20.81
C ILE A 132 17.45 18.47 -21.24
N PRO A 133 16.94 18.97 -22.38
CA PRO A 133 17.20 20.34 -22.82
C PRO A 133 16.79 21.38 -21.75
N ALA A 134 17.57 22.47 -21.64
CA ALA A 134 17.40 23.45 -20.56
C ALA A 134 16.01 24.13 -20.55
N ASP A 135 15.43 24.37 -21.72
CA ASP A 135 14.07 24.91 -21.87
C ASP A 135 12.99 23.93 -21.39
N VAL A 136 13.15 22.64 -21.72
CA VAL A 136 12.29 21.56 -21.23
C VAL A 136 12.43 21.40 -19.72
N ALA A 137 13.66 21.43 -19.20
CA ALA A 137 13.94 21.33 -17.78
C ALA A 137 13.27 22.47 -16.99
N LYS A 138 13.35 23.71 -17.49
CA LYS A 138 12.67 24.88 -16.91
C LYS A 138 11.16 24.70 -16.91
N MET A 139 10.58 24.23 -18.01
CA MET A 139 9.14 23.96 -18.12
C MET A 139 8.68 22.92 -17.10
N VAL A 140 9.42 21.81 -16.96
CA VAL A 140 9.11 20.73 -16.01
C VAL A 140 9.05 21.27 -14.59
N ARG A 141 10.08 22.00 -14.14
CA ARG A 141 10.14 22.58 -12.78
C ARG A 141 8.99 23.53 -12.52
N GLN A 142 8.80 24.50 -13.42
CA GLN A 142 7.74 25.49 -13.30
C GLN A 142 6.37 24.85 -13.17
N ARG A 143 6.09 23.81 -13.95
CA ARG A 143 4.82 23.11 -13.88
C ARG A 143 4.68 22.31 -12.59
N TYR A 144 5.67 21.49 -12.25
CA TYR A 144 5.62 20.63 -11.08
C TYR A 144 5.44 21.42 -9.78
N PHE A 145 6.27 22.44 -9.55
CA PHE A 145 6.22 23.26 -8.34
C PHE A 145 5.03 24.23 -8.33
N ALA A 146 4.37 24.48 -9.47
CA ALA A 146 3.05 25.12 -9.52
C ALA A 146 1.90 24.15 -9.21
N GLY A 147 2.20 22.90 -8.81
CA GLY A 147 1.22 21.85 -8.53
C GLY A 147 0.48 21.34 -9.75
N LYS A 148 1.05 21.51 -10.94
CA LYS A 148 0.47 21.06 -12.21
C LYS A 148 1.12 19.75 -12.63
N ARG A 149 0.30 18.87 -13.19
CA ARG A 149 0.73 17.69 -13.94
C ARG A 149 1.80 18.06 -14.98
N VAL A 150 2.90 17.32 -14.96
CA VAL A 150 3.94 17.32 -15.99
C VAL A 150 3.66 16.19 -16.97
N LEU A 151 3.78 16.48 -18.26
CA LEU A 151 3.77 15.49 -19.34
C LEU A 151 4.91 15.88 -20.29
N VAL A 152 5.94 15.04 -20.40
CA VAL A 152 7.16 15.36 -21.13
C VAL A 152 7.67 14.14 -21.89
N THR A 153 8.17 14.34 -23.10
CA THR A 153 8.84 13.28 -23.88
C THR A 153 10.34 13.52 -23.82
N LEU A 154 11.11 12.51 -23.40
CA LEU A 154 12.55 12.58 -23.23
C LEU A 154 13.26 11.60 -24.17
N PRO A 155 14.34 12.01 -24.85
CA PRO A 155 15.12 11.12 -25.67
C PRO A 155 16.06 10.26 -24.81
N VAL A 156 16.16 8.98 -25.14
CA VAL A 156 17.21 8.10 -24.61
C VAL A 156 17.99 7.50 -25.77
N ILE A 157 19.30 7.74 -25.79
CA ILE A 157 20.21 7.27 -26.83
C ILE A 157 21.02 6.11 -26.27
N PHE A 158 21.12 5.03 -27.05
CA PHE A 158 21.88 3.84 -26.70
C PHE A 158 23.08 3.65 -27.61
N THR A 159 24.25 3.46 -27.01
CA THR A 159 25.47 3.11 -27.72
C THR A 159 26.08 1.83 -27.20
N SER A 160 26.80 1.10 -28.06
CA SER A 160 27.65 -0.02 -27.67
C SER A 160 28.89 -0.02 -28.56
N ASN A 161 30.07 -0.19 -27.97
CA ASN A 161 31.36 -0.11 -28.69
C ASN A 161 31.47 1.14 -29.57
N ASP A 162 31.02 2.29 -29.04
CA ASP A 162 30.97 3.60 -29.71
C ASP A 162 30.05 3.68 -30.95
N GLU A 163 29.20 2.68 -31.19
CA GLU A 163 28.19 2.69 -32.25
C GLU A 163 26.78 2.94 -31.71
N LEU A 164 25.95 3.65 -32.49
CA LEU A 164 24.53 3.86 -32.17
C LEU A 164 23.74 2.56 -32.34
N VAL A 165 23.11 2.10 -31.26
CA VAL A 165 22.33 0.86 -31.20
C VAL A 165 20.84 1.16 -31.30
N ALA A 166 20.34 2.13 -30.52
CA ALA A 166 18.92 2.47 -30.50
C ALA A 166 18.69 3.92 -30.05
N GLU A 167 17.55 4.45 -30.44
CA GLU A 167 17.02 5.74 -30.00
C GLU A 167 15.62 5.52 -29.46
N ALA A 168 15.30 6.07 -28.30
CA ALA A 168 13.99 5.95 -27.68
C ALA A 168 13.39 7.32 -27.36
N GLU A 169 12.10 7.48 -27.59
CA GLU A 169 11.29 8.61 -27.13
C GLU A 169 10.39 8.15 -25.99
N MET A 170 10.67 8.62 -24.77
CA MET A 170 10.04 8.17 -23.55
C MET A 170 9.11 9.26 -22.99
N LYS A 171 7.79 9.02 -23.02
CA LYS A 171 6.80 10.00 -22.56
C LYS A 171 6.44 9.75 -21.11
N TYR A 172 6.88 10.64 -20.23
CA TYR A 172 6.65 10.56 -18.80
C TYR A 172 5.53 11.46 -18.32
N PHE A 173 4.90 11.03 -17.24
CA PHE A 173 4.04 11.82 -16.39
C PHE A 173 4.70 12.00 -15.03
N ALA A 174 4.59 13.19 -14.46
CA ALA A 174 4.95 13.42 -13.06
C ALA A 174 3.98 14.38 -12.38
N GLN A 175 3.62 14.11 -11.14
CA GLN A 175 2.87 15.03 -10.28
C GLN A 175 3.10 14.71 -8.79
N PRO A 176 2.78 15.63 -7.86
CA PRO A 176 2.81 15.36 -6.43
C PRO A 176 1.90 14.18 -6.05
N SER A 177 2.42 13.23 -5.27
CA SER A 177 1.71 11.99 -4.92
C SER A 177 0.40 12.26 -4.17
N ILE A 178 0.37 13.27 -3.30
CA ILE A 178 -0.84 13.66 -2.56
C ILE A 178 -2.03 13.99 -3.46
N GLN A 179 -1.78 14.49 -4.68
CA GLN A 179 -2.83 14.81 -5.66
C GLN A 179 -3.45 13.57 -6.34
N LEU A 180 -2.94 12.36 -6.06
CA LEU A 180 -3.58 11.12 -6.49
C LEU A 180 -4.80 10.76 -5.65
N LYS A 181 -4.88 11.26 -4.41
CA LYS A 181 -6.00 11.01 -3.49
C LYS A 181 -7.20 11.88 -3.89
N PRO A 182 -8.43 11.35 -3.77
CA PRO A 182 -9.63 12.18 -3.93
C PRO A 182 -9.69 13.24 -2.83
N THR A 183 -10.28 14.39 -3.13
CA THR A 183 -10.63 15.42 -2.13
C THR A 183 -12.10 15.80 -2.27
N LYS A 184 -12.64 16.55 -1.30
CA LYS A 184 -14.00 17.09 -1.39
C LYS A 184 -14.19 17.96 -2.65
N GLU A 185 -13.17 18.70 -3.05
CA GLU A 185 -13.18 19.58 -4.23
C GLU A 185 -12.93 18.83 -5.55
N ASN A 186 -12.21 17.71 -5.50
CA ASN A 186 -11.97 16.85 -6.65
C ASN A 186 -12.20 15.38 -6.27
N PRO A 187 -13.46 14.89 -6.33
CA PRO A 187 -13.79 13.54 -5.91
C PRO A 187 -13.31 12.47 -6.92
N LYS A 188 -12.80 12.87 -8.09
CA LYS A 188 -12.33 11.90 -9.09
C LYS A 188 -11.07 11.20 -8.61
N ILE A 189 -11.19 9.89 -8.43
CA ILE A 189 -10.08 9.04 -8.02
C ILE A 189 -9.15 8.75 -9.19
N SER A 190 -7.85 8.93 -8.95
CA SER A 190 -6.81 8.54 -9.89
C SER A 190 -6.79 7.01 -10.06
N PRO A 191 -6.65 6.48 -11.29
CA PRO A 191 -6.44 5.04 -11.52
C PRO A 191 -5.29 4.44 -10.69
N LEU A 192 -4.24 5.21 -10.39
CA LEU A 192 -3.17 4.76 -9.49
C LEU A 192 -3.61 4.56 -8.07
N PHE A 193 -4.36 5.52 -7.54
CA PHE A 193 -4.85 5.45 -6.17
C PHE A 193 -5.79 4.25 -6.03
N LYS A 194 -6.68 4.05 -7.00
CA LYS A 194 -7.52 2.85 -7.10
C LYS A 194 -6.68 1.57 -7.16
N GLN A 195 -5.56 1.55 -7.86
CA GLN A 195 -4.68 0.38 -7.91
C GLN A 195 -3.93 0.13 -6.59
N LYS A 196 -3.46 1.19 -5.91
CA LYS A 196 -2.77 1.09 -4.60
C LYS A 196 -3.70 0.46 -3.55
N LEU A 197 -4.94 0.94 -3.43
CA LEU A 197 -5.95 0.37 -2.53
C LEU A 197 -6.15 -1.13 -2.74
N LYS A 198 -6.27 -1.54 -4.01
CA LYS A 198 -6.45 -2.95 -4.38
C LYS A 198 -5.24 -3.81 -4.04
N ALA A 199 -4.03 -3.30 -4.24
CA ALA A 199 -2.79 -4.04 -4.04
C ALA A 199 -2.62 -4.43 -2.57
N SER A 200 -2.80 -3.48 -1.64
CA SER A 200 -2.69 -3.73 -0.20
C SER A 200 -3.74 -4.74 0.29
N ALA A 201 -5.00 -4.61 -0.14
CA ALA A 201 -6.05 -5.56 0.24
C ALA A 201 -5.76 -6.99 -0.29
N ARG A 202 -5.27 -7.11 -1.52
CA ARG A 202 -4.87 -8.40 -2.14
C ARG A 202 -3.67 -9.02 -1.44
N MET A 203 -2.72 -8.21 -1.05
CA MET A 203 -1.53 -8.62 -0.32
C MET A 203 -1.89 -9.19 1.06
N ILE A 204 -2.71 -8.51 1.85
CA ILE A 204 -3.17 -9.04 3.16
C ILE A 204 -3.99 -10.32 2.98
N ALA A 205 -4.84 -10.41 1.95
CA ALA A 205 -5.51 -11.67 1.60
C ALA A 205 -4.50 -12.78 1.24
N GLY A 206 -3.41 -12.43 0.54
CA GLY A 206 -2.30 -13.34 0.22
C GLY A 206 -1.59 -13.85 1.49
N VAL A 207 -1.37 -12.98 2.48
CA VAL A 207 -0.79 -13.36 3.77
C VAL A 207 -1.70 -14.34 4.53
N ARG A 208 -3.02 -14.13 4.50
CA ARG A 208 -3.98 -15.11 5.06
C ARG A 208 -3.98 -16.43 4.29
N ALA A 209 -3.86 -16.35 2.96
CA ALA A 209 -3.84 -17.49 2.05
C ALA A 209 -2.59 -18.38 2.18
N SER A 210 -1.43 -17.79 2.48
CA SER A 210 -0.14 -18.49 2.62
C SER A 210 -0.02 -19.28 3.93
N SER A 211 -1.05 -19.32 4.76
CA SER A 211 -1.01 -19.99 6.06
C SER A 211 -1.25 -21.50 5.98
N GLU A 212 -0.22 -22.28 6.30
CA GLU A 212 -0.32 -23.71 6.65
C GLU A 212 -0.64 -23.94 8.14
N ALA A 213 -0.86 -22.87 8.93
CA ALA A 213 -0.87 -22.95 10.38
C ALA A 213 -2.03 -23.83 10.91
N HIS A 214 -1.67 -24.94 11.58
CA HIS A 214 -2.58 -25.87 12.26
C HIS A 214 -3.49 -25.22 13.34
N LEU A 215 -3.21 -23.99 13.75
CA LEU A 215 -3.93 -23.28 14.82
C LEU A 215 -5.30 -22.71 14.39
N THR A 216 -5.59 -22.67 13.09
CA THR A 216 -6.82 -22.08 12.55
C THR A 216 -7.21 -22.74 11.23
N ARG A 217 -8.41 -23.32 11.15
CA ARG A 217 -9.00 -23.74 9.86
C ARG A 217 -9.40 -22.50 9.07
N PHE A 218 -8.46 -21.94 8.31
CA PHE A 218 -8.79 -21.00 7.25
C PHE A 218 -9.38 -21.75 6.08
N ASP A 219 -10.38 -21.16 5.45
CA ASP A 219 -10.77 -21.58 4.12
C ASP A 219 -9.79 -20.92 3.14
N GLN A 220 -8.67 -21.61 2.91
CA GLN A 220 -7.62 -21.15 2.02
C GLN A 220 -8.14 -20.88 0.60
N SER A 221 -9.26 -21.49 0.18
CA SER A 221 -9.81 -21.29 -1.16
C SER A 221 -10.32 -19.85 -1.36
N HIS A 222 -11.08 -19.32 -0.40
CA HIS A 222 -11.62 -17.96 -0.49
C HIS A 222 -10.51 -16.90 -0.36
N GLU A 223 -9.55 -17.08 0.55
CA GLU A 223 -8.44 -16.12 0.73
C GLU A 223 -7.49 -16.12 -0.48
N ARG A 224 -7.13 -17.29 -1.04
CA ARG A 224 -6.32 -17.37 -2.27
C ARG A 224 -7.04 -16.73 -3.44
N GLN A 225 -8.34 -16.98 -3.59
CA GLN A 225 -9.13 -16.37 -4.65
C GLN A 225 -9.24 -14.85 -4.48
N ALA A 226 -9.33 -14.36 -3.25
CA ALA A 226 -9.32 -12.94 -2.95
C ALA A 226 -7.98 -12.29 -3.30
N ALA A 227 -6.87 -12.89 -2.86
CA ALA A 227 -5.52 -12.45 -3.16
C ALA A 227 -5.25 -12.41 -4.68
N GLY A 228 -5.58 -13.50 -5.37
CA GLY A 228 -5.14 -13.78 -6.73
C GLY A 228 -3.62 -13.88 -6.86
N PRO A 229 -3.09 -14.21 -8.05
CA PRO A 229 -1.66 -14.49 -8.23
C PRO A 229 -0.75 -13.34 -7.81
N HIS A 230 -1.15 -12.08 -8.10
CA HIS A 230 -0.37 -10.92 -7.72
C HIS A 230 -0.38 -10.68 -6.19
N GLY A 231 -1.52 -10.89 -5.52
CA GLY A 231 -1.60 -10.75 -4.07
C GLY A 231 -0.75 -11.78 -3.34
N GLU A 232 -0.72 -13.03 -3.82
CA GLU A 232 0.15 -14.09 -3.29
C GLU A 232 1.63 -13.74 -3.46
N LEU A 233 2.05 -13.29 -4.65
CA LEU A 233 3.43 -12.88 -4.89
C LEU A 233 3.87 -11.67 -4.05
N LEU A 234 2.96 -10.71 -3.84
CA LEU A 234 3.21 -9.59 -2.94
C LEU A 234 3.36 -10.09 -1.49
N ALA A 235 2.47 -10.96 -1.02
CA ALA A 235 2.56 -11.55 0.31
C ALA A 235 3.87 -12.33 0.51
N ASP A 236 4.30 -13.13 -0.47
CA ASP A 236 5.56 -13.88 -0.41
C ASP A 236 6.78 -12.95 -0.36
N ARG A 237 6.79 -11.91 -1.19
CA ARG A 237 7.84 -10.88 -1.14
C ARG A 237 7.92 -10.27 0.26
N LEU A 238 6.78 -9.97 0.87
CA LEU A 238 6.75 -9.35 2.20
C LEU A 238 7.12 -10.30 3.31
N ASN A 239 6.66 -11.55 3.26
CA ASN A 239 7.07 -12.55 4.23
C ASN A 239 8.60 -12.74 4.25
N GLY A 240 9.27 -12.57 3.10
CA GLY A 240 10.72 -12.60 3.01
C GLY A 240 11.45 -11.41 3.66
N VAL A 241 10.78 -10.26 3.79
CA VAL A 241 11.38 -9.01 4.33
C VAL A 241 10.91 -8.72 5.77
N LEU A 242 9.64 -9.01 6.06
CA LEU A 242 8.91 -8.73 7.30
C LEU A 242 8.16 -9.99 7.77
N PRO A 243 8.87 -11.02 8.28
CA PRO A 243 8.23 -12.27 8.68
C PRO A 243 7.17 -12.09 9.77
N GLN A 244 7.35 -11.11 10.67
CA GLN A 244 6.38 -10.82 11.74
C GLN A 244 5.02 -10.31 11.23
N LEU A 245 4.97 -9.71 10.04
CA LEU A 245 3.72 -9.23 9.45
C LEU A 245 2.74 -10.39 9.25
N ARG A 246 3.26 -11.55 8.85
CA ARG A 246 2.46 -12.78 8.70
C ARG A 246 1.81 -13.17 10.01
N ASP A 247 2.63 -13.35 11.04
CA ASP A 247 2.16 -13.80 12.36
C ASP A 247 1.16 -12.81 12.96
N MET A 248 1.40 -11.52 12.79
CA MET A 248 0.49 -10.45 13.20
C MET A 248 -0.86 -10.54 12.50
N VAL A 249 -0.90 -10.67 11.17
CA VAL A 249 -2.14 -10.81 10.39
C VAL A 249 -2.90 -12.09 10.77
N LEU A 250 -2.19 -13.19 11.01
CA LEU A 250 -2.81 -14.46 11.38
C LEU A 250 -3.36 -14.44 12.82
N ALA A 251 -2.62 -13.88 13.77
CA ALA A 251 -3.08 -13.67 15.15
C ALA A 251 -4.32 -12.79 15.17
N ARG A 252 -4.27 -11.67 14.43
CA ARG A 252 -5.38 -10.74 14.26
C ARG A 252 -6.62 -11.46 13.73
N THR A 253 -6.46 -12.21 12.65
CA THR A 253 -7.56 -12.93 12.02
C THR A 253 -8.17 -13.97 12.97
N SER A 254 -7.32 -14.75 13.66
CA SER A 254 -7.76 -15.75 14.65
C SER A 254 -8.51 -15.14 15.82
N HIS A 255 -8.02 -14.02 16.35
CA HIS A 255 -8.65 -13.35 17.48
C HIS A 255 -10.03 -12.81 17.12
N ILE A 256 -10.17 -12.15 15.97
CA ILE A 256 -11.47 -11.67 15.48
C ILE A 256 -12.44 -12.84 15.35
N ASP A 257 -12.04 -13.93 14.71
CA ASP A 257 -12.91 -15.09 14.51
C ASP A 257 -13.39 -15.70 15.83
N ARG A 258 -12.53 -15.73 16.87
CA ARG A 258 -12.92 -16.19 18.20
C ARG A 258 -13.91 -15.22 18.86
N THR A 259 -13.68 -13.91 18.74
CA THR A 259 -14.60 -12.89 19.27
C THR A 259 -15.96 -12.94 18.60
N VAL A 260 -16.01 -13.07 17.27
CA VAL A 260 -17.28 -13.19 16.54
C VAL A 260 -18.04 -14.45 16.98
N LYS A 261 -17.34 -15.58 17.16
CA LYS A 261 -17.95 -16.85 17.62
C LYS A 261 -18.37 -16.85 19.09
N SER A 262 -17.83 -15.97 19.93
CA SER A 262 -18.11 -15.98 21.37
C SER A 262 -19.40 -15.23 21.73
N VAL A 263 -19.92 -14.37 20.85
CA VAL A 263 -21.15 -13.63 21.10
C VAL A 263 -22.37 -14.54 20.94
N SER A 264 -23.03 -14.80 22.07
CA SER A 264 -24.25 -15.62 22.11
C SER A 264 -25.41 -14.89 21.44
N GLY A 265 -26.16 -15.62 20.59
CA GLY A 265 -27.29 -15.07 19.86
C GLY A 265 -26.90 -13.99 18.84
N LEU A 266 -25.67 -14.02 18.33
CA LEU A 266 -25.19 -13.11 17.29
C LEU A 266 -26.15 -13.08 16.09
N GLN A 267 -26.63 -11.89 15.73
CA GLN A 267 -27.52 -11.67 14.60
C GLN A 267 -26.88 -10.84 13.50
N GLN A 268 -25.92 -9.97 13.86
CA GLN A 268 -25.30 -9.03 12.93
C GLN A 268 -23.78 -8.96 13.13
N VAL A 269 -23.06 -8.83 12.04
CA VAL A 269 -21.63 -8.51 12.04
C VAL A 269 -21.41 -7.29 11.17
N VAL A 270 -20.86 -6.22 11.74
CA VAL A 270 -20.50 -5.00 11.02
C VAL A 270 -18.99 -5.02 10.81
N ILE A 271 -18.53 -4.95 9.56
CA ILE A 271 -17.11 -4.91 9.23
C ILE A 271 -16.81 -3.54 8.64
N LEU A 272 -16.09 -2.73 9.39
CA LEU A 272 -15.63 -1.39 8.98
C LEU A 272 -14.28 -1.54 8.25
N GLY A 273 -14.23 -1.11 6.99
CA GLY A 273 -13.07 -1.32 6.13
C GLY A 273 -12.98 -2.76 5.64
N VAL A 274 -14.09 -3.29 5.10
CA VAL A 274 -14.22 -4.73 4.77
C VAL A 274 -13.13 -5.24 3.82
N GLY A 275 -12.63 -4.40 2.92
CA GLY A 275 -11.65 -4.74 1.89
C GLY A 275 -11.92 -6.12 1.27
N LEU A 276 -10.94 -7.01 1.42
CA LEU A 276 -11.02 -8.41 0.98
C LEU A 276 -11.14 -9.40 2.14
N ASP A 277 -11.84 -9.04 3.22
CA ASP A 277 -12.20 -9.95 4.31
C ASP A 277 -13.22 -11.00 3.83
N MET A 278 -12.89 -12.28 3.93
CA MET A 278 -13.76 -13.39 3.50
C MET A 278 -14.51 -14.10 4.65
N ARG A 279 -14.54 -13.51 5.86
CA ARG A 279 -15.36 -14.00 6.98
C ARG A 279 -16.83 -14.26 6.64
N PRO A 280 -17.55 -13.41 5.86
CA PRO A 280 -18.93 -13.72 5.49
C PRO A 280 -19.06 -15.11 4.85
N PHE A 281 -18.16 -15.46 3.94
CA PHE A 281 -18.15 -16.74 3.23
C PHE A 281 -17.65 -17.90 4.09
N ARG A 282 -16.70 -17.63 4.99
CA ARG A 282 -16.07 -18.66 5.82
C ARG A 282 -16.82 -18.98 7.11
N LEU A 283 -17.53 -18.01 7.69
CA LEU A 283 -18.11 -18.12 9.03
C LEU A 283 -19.64 -18.14 9.07
N SER A 284 -20.33 -17.60 8.05
CA SER A 284 -21.80 -17.43 8.07
C SER A 284 -22.55 -18.68 8.54
N GLN A 285 -22.28 -19.83 7.91
CA GLN A 285 -22.94 -21.09 8.27
C GLN A 285 -22.68 -21.50 9.73
N SER A 286 -21.44 -21.37 10.21
CA SER A 286 -21.08 -21.75 11.60
C SER A 286 -21.65 -20.82 12.66
N LEU A 287 -22.01 -19.59 12.26
CA LEU A 287 -22.59 -18.58 13.13
C LEU A 287 -24.13 -18.59 13.13
N GLY A 288 -24.77 -19.49 12.37
CA GLY A 288 -26.22 -19.51 12.24
C GLY A 288 -26.79 -18.50 11.23
N GLY A 289 -25.94 -17.97 10.34
CA GLY A 289 -26.33 -17.09 9.24
C GLY A 289 -26.64 -15.63 9.63
N PRO A 290 -25.79 -14.94 10.42
CA PRO A 290 -26.01 -13.53 10.74
C PRO A 290 -25.96 -12.66 9.47
N THR A 291 -26.55 -11.47 9.53
CA THR A 291 -26.39 -10.46 8.47
C THR A 291 -25.02 -9.79 8.60
N PHE A 292 -24.22 -9.84 7.53
CA PHE A 292 -22.95 -9.13 7.46
C PHE A 292 -23.14 -7.75 6.81
N PHE A 293 -22.85 -6.68 7.54
CA PHE A 293 -22.78 -5.32 7.01
C PHE A 293 -21.33 -5.01 6.65
N GLU A 294 -21.07 -4.78 5.37
CA GLU A 294 -19.76 -4.59 4.79
C GLU A 294 -19.59 -3.11 4.41
N LEU A 295 -18.82 -2.35 5.20
CA LEU A 295 -18.63 -0.91 4.98
C LEU A 295 -17.24 -0.64 4.45
N ASP A 296 -17.14 0.09 3.35
CA ASP A 296 -15.88 0.53 2.75
C ASP A 296 -16.12 1.61 1.70
N LEU A 297 -15.04 2.16 1.15
CA LEU A 297 -15.09 3.04 0.00
C LEU A 297 -15.76 2.35 -1.20
N PRO A 298 -16.54 3.08 -2.03
CA PRO A 298 -17.20 2.54 -3.21
C PRO A 298 -16.28 1.69 -4.10
N GLU A 299 -15.03 2.13 -4.30
CA GLU A 299 -14.07 1.49 -5.19
C GLU A 299 -13.56 0.16 -4.63
N MET A 300 -13.49 0.03 -3.29
CA MET A 300 -13.18 -1.25 -2.68
C MET A 300 -14.35 -2.20 -2.71
N LEU A 301 -15.58 -1.72 -2.52
CA LEU A 301 -16.78 -2.54 -2.70
C LEU A 301 -16.91 -3.05 -4.14
N GLU A 302 -16.62 -2.23 -5.15
CA GLU A 302 -16.53 -2.65 -6.55
C GLU A 302 -15.50 -3.76 -6.78
N GLU A 303 -14.29 -3.60 -6.23
CA GLU A 303 -13.25 -4.63 -6.36
C GLU A 303 -13.66 -5.93 -5.66
N ARG A 304 -14.25 -5.82 -4.47
CA ARG A 304 -14.75 -6.95 -3.70
C ARG A 304 -15.83 -7.69 -4.47
N MET A 305 -16.80 -7.00 -5.08
CA MET A 305 -17.79 -7.63 -5.96
C MET A 305 -17.13 -8.40 -7.11
N ARG A 306 -16.12 -7.82 -7.77
CA ARG A 306 -15.39 -8.45 -8.87
C ARG A 306 -14.62 -9.70 -8.44
N VAL A 307 -14.13 -9.73 -7.20
CA VAL A 307 -13.50 -10.91 -6.60
C VAL A 307 -14.53 -11.99 -6.32
N ILE A 308 -15.62 -11.62 -5.64
CA ILE A 308 -16.66 -12.55 -5.19
C ILE A 308 -17.41 -13.16 -6.38
N SER A 309 -17.62 -12.41 -7.47
CA SER A 309 -18.28 -12.92 -8.67
C SER A 309 -17.52 -14.07 -9.35
N LYS A 310 -16.26 -14.30 -8.97
CA LYS A 310 -15.44 -15.43 -9.46
C LYS A 310 -15.50 -16.64 -8.54
N MET A 311 -16.06 -16.50 -7.33
CA MET A 311 -16.17 -17.55 -6.32
C MET A 311 -17.37 -18.45 -6.61
N ALA A 312 -17.18 -19.77 -6.56
CA ALA A 312 -18.23 -20.75 -6.89
C ALA A 312 -19.46 -20.68 -5.96
N ARG A 313 -19.33 -20.11 -4.75
CA ARG A 313 -20.41 -19.92 -3.76
C ARG A 313 -20.56 -18.46 -3.29
N GLY A 314 -20.24 -17.50 -4.16
CA GLY A 314 -20.21 -16.08 -3.80
C GLY A 314 -21.57 -15.43 -3.45
N HIS A 315 -22.69 -16.13 -3.64
CA HIS A 315 -24.05 -15.57 -3.50
C HIS A 315 -24.82 -16.05 -2.26
N ASP A 316 -24.35 -17.08 -1.54
CA ASP A 316 -25.15 -17.78 -0.52
C ASP A 316 -25.09 -17.16 0.88
N VAL A 317 -24.56 -15.92 1.00
CA VAL A 317 -24.34 -15.26 2.31
C VAL A 317 -25.21 -14.02 2.44
N ASN A 318 -25.92 -13.91 3.57
CA ASN A 318 -26.69 -12.72 3.90
C ASN A 318 -25.77 -11.53 4.22
N ARG A 319 -25.53 -10.68 3.23
CA ARG A 319 -24.60 -9.54 3.33
C ARG A 319 -25.18 -8.27 2.71
N ARG A 320 -24.79 -7.12 3.25
CA ARG A 320 -25.21 -5.78 2.81
C ARG A 320 -23.97 -4.90 2.67
N MET A 321 -23.68 -4.47 1.45
CA MET A 321 -22.57 -3.56 1.18
C MET A 321 -23.08 -2.12 1.30
N ILE A 322 -22.43 -1.32 2.14
CA ILE A 322 -22.78 0.08 2.37
C ILE A 322 -21.53 0.90 2.05
N ALA A 323 -21.61 1.74 1.03
CA ALA A 323 -20.53 2.66 0.68
C ALA A 323 -20.35 3.70 1.80
N ALA A 324 -19.11 3.85 2.27
CA ALA A 324 -18.77 4.78 3.34
C ALA A 324 -17.33 5.30 3.19
N ASP A 325 -17.15 6.61 3.22
CA ASP A 325 -15.88 7.27 3.55
C ASP A 325 -15.91 7.68 5.02
N PHE A 326 -15.17 6.96 5.86
CA PHE A 326 -15.17 7.19 7.31
C PHE A 326 -14.64 8.58 7.71
N LYS A 327 -14.00 9.34 6.81
CA LYS A 327 -13.59 10.72 7.06
C LYS A 327 -14.72 11.74 6.92
N THR A 328 -15.80 11.39 6.21
CA THR A 328 -16.88 12.32 5.92
C THR A 328 -18.24 11.82 6.36
N ASP A 329 -18.44 10.50 6.37
CA ASP A 329 -19.73 9.89 6.58
C ASP A 329 -19.92 9.45 8.04
N ASP A 330 -21.16 9.55 8.54
CA ASP A 330 -21.53 9.02 9.85
C ASP A 330 -21.94 7.55 9.73
N VAL A 331 -21.06 6.65 10.18
CA VAL A 331 -21.27 5.20 10.19
C VAL A 331 -22.57 4.81 10.92
N SER A 332 -22.94 5.52 11.98
CA SER A 332 -24.16 5.22 12.74
C SER A 332 -25.42 5.56 11.94
N GLU A 333 -25.44 6.70 11.24
CA GLU A 333 -26.56 7.09 10.38
C GLU A 333 -26.71 6.15 9.18
N LEU A 334 -25.59 5.77 8.56
CA LEU A 334 -25.58 4.81 7.44
C LEU A 334 -26.15 3.44 7.84
N LEU A 335 -25.79 2.93 9.03
CA LEU A 335 -26.32 1.68 9.53
C LEU A 335 -27.79 1.80 9.94
N LEU A 336 -28.17 2.82 10.72
CA LEU A 336 -29.54 3.01 11.21
C LEU A 336 -30.55 3.29 10.09
N SER A 337 -30.10 3.86 8.96
CA SER A 337 -30.95 4.07 7.78
C SER A 337 -31.11 2.82 6.91
N HIS A 338 -30.28 1.79 7.10
CA HIS A 338 -30.37 0.56 6.33
C HIS A 338 -31.51 -0.33 6.86
N PRO A 339 -32.48 -0.76 6.02
CA PRO A 339 -33.71 -1.42 6.47
C PRO A 339 -33.48 -2.76 7.21
N ASP A 340 -32.38 -3.44 6.90
CA ASP A 340 -32.05 -4.73 7.51
C ASP A 340 -31.21 -4.63 8.80
N PHE A 341 -30.83 -3.41 9.22
CA PHE A 341 -30.01 -3.21 10.42
C PHE A 341 -30.88 -2.94 11.65
N ASP A 342 -30.67 -3.68 12.74
CA ASP A 342 -31.34 -3.47 14.02
C ASP A 342 -30.34 -3.12 15.13
N PRO A 343 -30.36 -1.91 15.71
CA PRO A 343 -29.44 -1.54 16.78
C PRO A 343 -29.64 -2.34 18.08
N HIS A 344 -30.78 -3.03 18.24
CA HIS A 344 -31.10 -3.85 19.41
C HIS A 344 -30.71 -5.33 19.25
N ALA A 345 -30.27 -5.75 18.06
CA ALA A 345 -29.78 -7.10 17.83
C ALA A 345 -28.32 -7.25 18.29
N ALA A 346 -27.96 -8.45 18.74
CA ALA A 346 -26.59 -8.74 19.17
C ALA A 346 -25.62 -8.59 17.99
N THR A 347 -24.74 -7.61 18.10
CA THR A 347 -23.88 -7.16 16.99
C THR A 347 -22.41 -7.23 17.36
N VAL A 348 -21.59 -7.81 16.48
CA VAL A 348 -20.13 -7.65 16.56
C VAL A 348 -19.68 -6.64 15.52
N VAL A 349 -19.07 -5.55 15.96
CA VAL A 349 -18.41 -4.57 15.09
C VAL A 349 -16.93 -4.91 15.01
N VAL A 350 -16.38 -5.03 13.80
CA VAL A 350 -14.98 -5.33 13.53
C VAL A 350 -14.35 -4.10 12.85
N TYR A 351 -13.33 -3.54 13.49
CA TYR A 351 -12.50 -2.45 12.96
C TYR A 351 -11.06 -2.98 12.80
N GLU A 352 -10.86 -3.79 11.74
CA GLU A 352 -9.60 -4.51 11.48
C GLU A 352 -8.66 -3.69 10.59
N GLY A 353 -7.43 -3.47 11.05
CA GLY A 353 -6.38 -2.89 10.20
C GLY A 353 -6.69 -1.47 9.75
N CYS A 354 -7.59 -0.77 10.45
CA CYS A 354 -8.03 0.57 10.07
C CYS A 354 -7.41 1.66 10.95
N SER A 355 -7.38 1.47 12.28
CA SER A 355 -7.07 2.57 13.21
C SER A 355 -5.76 3.31 12.92
N MET A 356 -4.74 2.59 12.48
CA MET A 356 -3.40 3.09 12.16
C MET A 356 -3.35 4.06 10.96
N TYR A 357 -4.43 4.17 10.19
CA TYR A 357 -4.53 5.03 9.00
C TYR A 357 -5.47 6.24 9.20
N PHE A 358 -6.01 6.40 10.40
CA PHE A 358 -6.82 7.55 10.82
C PHE A 358 -6.12 8.30 11.94
N THR A 359 -6.36 9.60 12.08
CA THR A 359 -5.85 10.37 13.22
C THR A 359 -6.52 9.92 14.53
N ALA A 360 -6.03 10.39 15.68
CA ALA A 360 -6.66 10.10 16.97
C ALA A 360 -8.12 10.59 17.01
N ASP A 361 -8.38 11.82 16.54
CA ASP A 361 -9.72 12.41 16.50
C ASP A 361 -10.65 11.66 15.54
N GLU A 362 -10.15 11.30 14.35
CA GLU A 362 -10.90 10.50 13.37
C GLU A 362 -11.27 9.13 13.95
N ASN A 363 -10.34 8.44 14.62
CA ASN A 363 -10.61 7.17 15.29
C ASN A 363 -11.63 7.31 16.43
N GLU A 364 -11.50 8.34 17.26
CA GLU A 364 -12.43 8.59 18.37
C GLU A 364 -13.85 8.83 17.84
N GLU A 365 -13.99 9.60 16.77
CA GLU A 365 -15.26 9.86 16.12
C GLU A 365 -15.87 8.59 15.50
N ILE A 366 -15.10 7.83 14.72
CA ILE A 366 -15.54 6.57 14.09
C ILE A 366 -16.02 5.57 15.15
N LEU A 367 -15.23 5.35 16.19
CA LEU A 367 -15.54 4.36 17.22
C LEU A 367 -16.71 4.80 18.11
N THR A 368 -16.81 6.10 18.43
CA THR A 368 -17.96 6.66 19.15
C THR A 368 -19.25 6.41 18.36
N ARG A 369 -19.25 6.70 17.06
CA ARG A 369 -20.39 6.46 16.16
C ARG A 369 -20.72 4.98 16.07
N ALA A 370 -19.72 4.11 15.88
CA ALA A 370 -19.91 2.65 15.90
C ALA A 370 -20.55 2.15 17.21
N GLY A 371 -20.16 2.71 18.35
CA GLY A 371 -20.77 2.38 19.64
C GLY A 371 -22.26 2.75 19.71
N ARG A 372 -22.72 3.82 19.04
CA ARG A 372 -24.15 4.27 19.09
C ARG A 372 -25.12 3.21 18.58
N VAL A 373 -24.68 2.36 17.67
CA VAL A 373 -25.53 1.31 17.06
C VAL A 373 -25.46 -0.04 17.77
N MET A 374 -24.71 -0.13 18.87
CA MET A 374 -24.55 -1.34 19.68
C MET A 374 -25.39 -1.28 20.95
N GLN A 375 -26.73 -1.34 20.83
CA GLN A 375 -27.63 -1.19 22.00
C GLN A 375 -27.90 -2.51 22.72
N ASN A 376 -27.60 -3.65 22.09
CA ASN A 376 -27.67 -4.95 22.75
C ASN A 376 -26.47 -5.18 23.69
N PRO A 377 -26.67 -5.56 24.97
CA PRO A 377 -25.57 -5.80 25.93
C PRO A 377 -24.58 -6.91 25.53
N SER A 378 -24.99 -7.84 24.68
CA SER A 378 -24.10 -8.89 24.14
C SER A 378 -23.20 -8.38 23.02
N SER A 379 -23.44 -7.17 22.50
CA SER A 379 -22.65 -6.60 21.40
C SER A 379 -21.20 -6.36 21.81
N ARG A 380 -20.28 -6.55 20.87
CA ARG A 380 -18.84 -6.36 21.09
C ARG A 380 -18.24 -5.57 19.93
N LEU A 381 -17.35 -4.65 20.27
CA LEU A 381 -16.42 -4.03 19.33
C LEU A 381 -15.13 -4.85 19.38
N TRP A 382 -14.59 -5.21 18.23
CA TRP A 382 -13.22 -5.66 18.09
C TRP A 382 -12.45 -4.60 17.31
N SER A 383 -11.29 -4.17 17.82
CA SER A 383 -10.40 -3.23 17.13
C SER A 383 -8.94 -3.56 17.39
N ASP A 384 -8.05 -3.18 16.48
CA ASP A 384 -6.61 -3.23 16.69
C ASP A 384 -5.96 -1.84 16.74
N MET A 385 -4.85 -1.76 17.46
CA MET A 385 -3.99 -0.58 17.59
C MET A 385 -2.54 -1.02 17.70
N VAL A 386 -1.61 -0.15 17.33
CA VAL A 386 -0.18 -0.33 17.59
C VAL A 386 0.24 0.54 18.77
N ALA A 387 1.31 0.16 19.48
CA ALA A 387 1.91 1.01 20.51
C ALA A 387 2.31 2.38 19.93
N GLU A 388 2.23 3.45 20.71
CA GLU A 388 2.52 4.82 20.24
C GLU A 388 3.97 4.95 19.74
N GLY A 389 4.88 4.21 20.37
CA GLY A 389 6.28 4.10 19.98
C GLY A 389 6.52 3.65 18.53
N VAL A 390 5.57 2.89 17.95
CA VAL A 390 5.60 2.40 16.56
C VAL A 390 5.44 3.57 15.59
N VAL A 391 4.67 4.59 15.95
CA VAL A 391 4.34 5.71 15.06
C VAL A 391 5.34 6.86 15.20
N ASN A 392 5.75 7.17 16.43
CA ASN A 392 6.68 8.28 16.70
C ASN A 392 8.16 7.85 16.58
N GLY A 393 8.44 6.56 16.39
CA GLY A 393 9.80 6.04 16.22
C GLY A 393 10.62 6.01 17.51
N SER A 394 9.98 6.11 18.68
CA SER A 394 10.68 6.16 19.98
C SER A 394 11.10 4.79 20.53
N HIS A 395 10.75 3.68 19.86
CA HIS A 395 11.24 2.36 20.26
C HIS A 395 12.75 2.23 20.04
N GLN A 396 13.46 1.84 21.09
CA GLN A 396 14.91 1.58 21.05
C GLN A 396 15.25 0.12 20.69
N ILE A 397 14.27 -0.64 20.20
CA ILE A 397 14.44 -2.06 19.85
C ILE A 397 14.70 -2.17 18.34
N PRO A 398 15.89 -2.63 17.90
CA PRO A 398 16.27 -2.67 16.49
C PRO A 398 15.29 -3.45 15.60
N GLU A 399 14.71 -4.53 16.10
CA GLU A 399 13.74 -5.36 15.38
C GLU A 399 12.45 -4.58 15.06
N ILE A 400 11.98 -3.77 16.00
CA ILE A 400 10.82 -2.90 15.78
C ILE A 400 11.18 -1.83 14.76
N THR A 401 12.32 -1.16 14.89
CA THR A 401 12.78 -0.16 13.91
C THR A 401 12.86 -0.76 12.49
N LYS A 402 13.44 -1.95 12.35
CA LYS A 402 13.53 -2.64 11.06
C LYS A 402 12.15 -2.99 10.49
N PHE A 403 11.22 -3.41 11.35
CA PHE A 403 9.85 -3.69 10.92
C PHE A 403 9.14 -2.44 10.42
N LEU A 404 9.26 -1.32 11.15
CA LEU A 404 8.71 -0.02 10.78
C LEU A 404 9.28 0.48 9.46
N ASP A 405 10.60 0.38 9.29
CA ASP A 405 11.30 0.73 8.06
C ASP A 405 10.72 -0.03 6.86
N GLY A 406 10.49 -1.34 7.01
CA GLY A 406 9.87 -2.14 5.95
C GLY A 406 8.41 -1.75 5.69
N MET A 407 7.62 -1.46 6.73
CA MET A 407 6.24 -0.96 6.57
C MET A 407 6.20 0.38 5.83
N GLU A 408 7.11 1.29 6.13
CA GLU A 408 7.22 2.57 5.44
C GLU A 408 7.71 2.41 3.99
N GLU A 409 8.66 1.52 3.71
CA GLU A 409 9.13 1.20 2.35
C GLU A 409 8.01 0.68 1.43
N MET A 410 7.01 0.01 2.00
CA MET A 410 5.82 -0.45 1.27
C MET A 410 4.76 0.63 1.06
N GLY A 411 4.92 1.79 1.70
CA GLY A 411 3.89 2.83 1.73
C GLY A 411 2.73 2.51 2.69
N GLU A 412 2.94 1.61 3.66
CA GLU A 412 1.99 1.17 4.69
C GLU A 412 2.31 1.83 6.06
N ARG A 413 2.71 3.09 6.03
CA ARG A 413 3.09 3.83 7.23
C ARG A 413 1.88 4.05 8.15
N PHE A 414 2.07 3.80 9.44
CA PHE A 414 1.11 4.11 10.48
C PHE A 414 1.20 5.58 10.93
N ILE A 415 0.05 6.19 11.20
CA ILE A 415 -0.09 7.57 11.67
C ILE A 415 -0.75 7.68 13.05
N PHE A 416 -1.24 6.55 13.59
CA PHE A 416 -1.87 6.49 14.90
C PHE A 416 -1.41 5.26 15.68
N GLY A 417 -1.10 5.47 16.96
CA GLY A 417 -0.73 4.46 17.92
C GLY A 417 -1.26 4.84 19.31
N CYS A 418 -1.42 3.84 20.18
CA CYS A 418 -2.02 3.98 21.49
C CYS A 418 -1.43 2.96 22.47
N ASP A 419 -0.75 3.44 23.51
CA ASP A 419 -0.19 2.57 24.55
C ASP A 419 -1.24 2.08 25.56
N ARG A 420 -2.40 2.76 25.61
CA ARG A 420 -3.50 2.48 26.55
C ARG A 420 -4.85 2.36 25.83
N PRO A 421 -5.07 1.31 25.00
CA PRO A 421 -6.30 1.17 24.21
C PRO A 421 -7.59 1.19 25.04
N ALA A 422 -7.57 0.60 26.24
CA ALA A 422 -8.73 0.61 27.14
C ALA A 422 -9.16 2.05 27.52
N ASP A 423 -8.21 2.93 27.81
CA ASP A 423 -8.52 4.33 28.13
C ASP A 423 -8.97 5.12 26.90
N PHE A 424 -8.43 4.80 25.73
CA PHE A 424 -8.90 5.38 24.45
C PHE A 424 -10.35 4.97 24.16
N LEU A 425 -10.66 3.69 24.29
CA LEU A 425 -12.01 3.15 24.06
C LEU A 425 -13.00 3.63 25.12
N LEU A 426 -12.57 3.89 26.36
CA LEU A 426 -13.39 4.54 27.38
C LEU A 426 -13.85 5.94 26.93
N ARG A 427 -12.96 6.74 26.33
CA ARG A 427 -13.34 8.05 25.76
C ARG A 427 -14.32 7.93 24.59
N CYS A 428 -14.21 6.84 23.82
CA CYS A 428 -15.17 6.50 22.76
C CYS A 428 -16.51 5.97 23.29
N GLY A 429 -16.70 5.86 24.60
CA GLY A 429 -17.94 5.42 25.24
C GLY A 429 -18.07 3.91 25.44
N PHE A 430 -16.96 3.15 25.45
CA PHE A 430 -16.95 1.73 25.79
C PHE A 430 -16.45 1.52 27.23
N ASN A 431 -17.28 0.92 28.09
CA ASN A 431 -17.03 0.85 29.53
C ASN A 431 -16.19 -0.35 29.96
N ASN A 432 -16.23 -1.45 29.19
CA ASN A 432 -15.49 -2.67 29.50
C ASN A 432 -14.61 -3.03 28.31
N THR A 433 -13.29 -2.98 28.49
CA THR A 433 -12.32 -3.32 27.42
C THR A 433 -11.32 -4.35 27.92
N GLU A 434 -11.18 -5.43 27.17
CA GLU A 434 -10.08 -6.40 27.31
C GLU A 434 -9.07 -6.18 26.18
N THR A 435 -7.79 -6.10 26.51
CA THR A 435 -6.71 -5.91 25.52
C THR A 435 -5.69 -7.04 25.63
N THR A 436 -5.19 -7.51 24.48
CA THR A 436 -4.09 -8.48 24.39
C THR A 436 -3.18 -8.15 23.21
N SER A 437 -1.89 -8.46 23.28
CA SER A 437 -0.99 -8.27 22.13
C SER A 437 -1.01 -9.48 21.20
N ALA A 438 -0.56 -9.29 19.95
CA ALA A 438 -0.34 -10.41 19.03
C ALA A 438 0.67 -11.40 19.61
N GLY A 439 1.72 -10.91 20.28
CA GLY A 439 2.71 -11.71 20.99
C GLY A 439 2.07 -12.57 22.08
N ALA A 440 1.26 -11.96 22.96
CA ALA A 440 0.54 -12.69 24.01
C ALA A 440 -0.44 -13.73 23.44
N HIS A 441 -1.19 -13.37 22.40
CA HIS A 441 -2.13 -14.27 21.73
C HIS A 441 -1.44 -15.50 21.11
N LEU A 442 -0.27 -15.28 20.50
CA LEU A 442 0.55 -16.34 19.89
C LEU A 442 1.49 -17.04 20.88
N LYS A 443 1.57 -16.57 22.13
CA LYS A 443 2.58 -17.00 23.11
C LYS A 443 4.01 -16.85 22.58
N SER A 444 4.25 -15.78 21.84
CA SER A 444 5.56 -15.40 21.28
C SER A 444 6.19 -14.30 22.12
N ASN A 445 7.52 -14.38 22.26
CA ASN A 445 8.34 -13.35 22.89
C ASN A 445 8.94 -12.37 21.88
N ASP A 446 8.53 -12.43 20.61
CA ASP A 446 8.98 -11.47 19.59
C ASP A 446 8.49 -10.05 19.97
N PRO A 447 9.40 -9.08 20.15
CA PRO A 447 9.04 -7.74 20.59
C PRO A 447 8.15 -6.99 19.58
N VAL A 448 8.26 -7.27 18.28
CA VAL A 448 7.41 -6.67 17.25
C VAL A 448 5.97 -7.11 17.42
N LEU A 449 5.73 -8.38 17.73
CA LEU A 449 4.38 -8.88 17.99
C LEU A 449 3.80 -8.31 19.30
N GLY A 450 4.67 -7.88 20.21
CA GLY A 450 4.29 -7.19 21.46
C GLY A 450 3.71 -5.80 21.24
N THR A 451 4.06 -5.12 20.14
CA THR A 451 3.59 -3.75 19.86
C THR A 451 2.22 -3.69 19.21
N TYR A 452 1.72 -4.81 18.68
CA TYR A 452 0.42 -4.88 18.03
C TYR A 452 -0.64 -5.42 18.99
N GLN A 453 -1.68 -4.64 19.25
CA GLN A 453 -2.67 -4.90 20.30
C GLN A 453 -4.07 -5.08 19.70
N PHE A 454 -4.80 -6.05 20.23
CA PHE A 454 -6.21 -6.31 19.95
C PHE A 454 -7.03 -5.91 21.17
N SER A 455 -8.15 -5.25 20.96
CA SER A 455 -9.09 -4.87 22.01
C SER A 455 -10.49 -5.38 21.70
N VAL A 456 -11.14 -5.95 22.72
CA VAL A 456 -12.56 -6.33 22.69
C VAL A 456 -13.29 -5.49 23.71
N ALA A 457 -14.25 -4.69 23.25
CA ALA A 457 -14.94 -3.73 24.09
C ALA A 457 -16.46 -3.90 24.07
N SER A 458 -17.12 -3.57 25.18
CA SER A 458 -18.58 -3.46 25.28
C SER A 458 -18.97 -2.09 25.83
N LYS A 459 -20.23 -1.70 25.57
CA LYS A 459 -20.87 -0.63 26.32
C LYS A 459 -21.22 -1.07 27.73
#